data_AF-A0A0P9VBH7-F1
#
_entry.id   AF-A0A0P9VBH7-F1
#
_cell.length_a   1.000
_cell.length_b   1.000
_cell.length_c   1.000
_cell.angle_alpha   90.00
_cell.angle_beta   90.00
_cell.angle_gamma   90.00
#
_symmetry.space_group_name_H-M   'P 1'
#
loop_
_entity.id
_entity.type
_entity.pdbx_description
1 polymer ?
#
loop_
_entity_poly.entity_id
_entity_poly.type
_entity_poly.pdbx_seq_one_letter_code
_entity_poly.pdbx_strand_id
1 'polypeptide(L)'
;MSLRKAYAATLQWLRIRNGLSQVDLQHQADQAHISRLEAATTTPTIDLSADLAHALGLTPLSLLTLVAAADEGKTARSVLNESMIELMRLGVLDEALPAEPQKIITPQRIAAAERLEAVRKLKAEGLSQAEVCRHLELPRSTVGRLWHVDD
;
A
#
# COMPACT_ATOMS: atom_id res chain seq x y z
N MET A 1 5.91 -4.08 -22.61
CA MET A 1 7.32 -3.65 -22.43
C MET A 1 7.72 -4.17 -21.03
N SER A 2 8.60 -3.52 -20.26
CA SER A 2 8.42 -3.58 -18.80
C SER A 2 7.74 -2.29 -18.36
N LEU A 3 6.87 -2.34 -17.35
CA LEU A 3 6.15 -1.17 -16.83
C LEU A 3 7.10 -0.01 -16.48
N ARG A 4 8.30 -0.31 -15.96
CA ARG A 4 9.34 0.69 -15.71
C ARG A 4 9.78 1.42 -16.98
N LYS A 5 10.01 0.69 -18.08
CA LYS A 5 10.39 1.30 -19.36
C LYS A 5 9.23 2.09 -19.95
N ALA A 6 7.99 1.61 -19.80
CA ALA A 6 6.81 2.33 -20.24
C ALA A 6 6.64 3.64 -19.46
N TYR A 7 6.85 3.62 -18.14
CA TYR A 7 6.85 4.82 -17.31
C TYR A 7 7.89 5.83 -17.78
N ALA A 8 9.15 5.38 -17.94
CA ALA A 8 10.26 6.21 -18.37
C ALA A 8 9.98 6.89 -19.73
N ALA A 9 9.51 6.11 -20.72
CA ALA A 9 9.18 6.60 -22.05
C ALA A 9 8.02 7.61 -22.02
N THR A 10 6.95 7.32 -21.27
CA THR A 10 5.81 8.22 -21.12
C THR A 10 6.19 9.52 -20.43
N LEU A 11 6.99 9.46 -19.35
CA LEU A 11 7.48 10.64 -18.65
C LEU A 11 8.30 11.54 -19.58
N GLN A 12 9.27 10.96 -20.28
CA GLN A 12 10.12 11.70 -21.22
C GLN A 12 9.28 12.31 -22.36
N TRP A 13 8.35 11.54 -22.92
CA TRP A 13 7.48 11.99 -24.00
C TRP A 13 6.59 13.16 -23.57
N LEU A 14 5.96 13.07 -22.39
CA LEU A 14 5.15 14.16 -21.83
C LEU A 14 5.99 15.41 -21.57
N ARG A 15 7.17 15.25 -20.97
CA ARG A 15 8.09 16.36 -20.70
C ARG A 15 8.47 17.09 -21.98
N ILE A 16 8.90 16.35 -23.02
CA ILE A 16 9.26 16.92 -24.32
C ILE A 16 8.06 17.60 -24.98
N ARG A 17 6.89 16.98 -24.92
CA ARG A 17 5.65 17.53 -25.49
C ARG A 17 5.24 18.85 -24.84
N ASN A 18 5.54 19.02 -23.56
CA ASN A 18 5.29 20.26 -22.82
C ASN A 18 6.42 21.29 -22.98
N GLY A 19 7.46 20.99 -23.77
CA GLY A 19 8.61 21.89 -23.98
C GLY A 19 9.51 22.05 -22.75
N LEU A 20 9.44 21.11 -21.79
CA LEU A 20 10.17 21.19 -20.53
C LEU A 20 11.54 20.50 -20.64
N SER A 21 12.54 21.05 -19.98
CA SER A 21 13.81 20.39 -19.68
C SER A 21 13.68 19.53 -18.41
N GLN A 22 14.65 18.67 -18.15
CA GLN A 22 14.70 17.90 -16.90
C GLN A 22 14.88 18.81 -15.67
N VAL A 23 15.53 19.97 -15.85
CA VAL A 23 15.73 20.97 -14.78
C VAL A 23 14.41 21.64 -14.40
N ASP A 24 13.47 21.77 -15.33
CA ASP A 24 12.16 22.36 -15.03
C ASP A 24 11.32 21.48 -14.08
N LEU A 25 11.70 20.21 -13.89
CA LEU A 25 11.09 19.28 -12.93
C LEU A 25 11.83 19.20 -11.58
N GLN A 26 12.88 20.01 -11.38
CA GLN A 26 13.76 19.92 -10.21
C GLN A 26 13.07 20.16 -8.87
N HIS A 27 11.92 20.84 -8.89
CA HIS A 27 11.11 21.07 -7.69
C HIS A 27 10.53 19.78 -7.11
N GLN A 28 10.41 18.71 -7.90
CA GLN A 28 9.88 17.41 -7.48
C GLN A 28 10.98 16.40 -7.21
N ALA A 29 12.02 16.37 -8.04
CA ALA A 29 13.22 15.57 -7.82
C ALA A 29 14.40 16.18 -8.58
N ASP A 30 15.62 16.01 -8.08
CA ASP A 30 16.80 16.56 -8.74
C ASP A 30 16.94 16.10 -10.21
N GLN A 31 17.60 16.92 -11.04
CA GLN A 31 17.75 16.64 -12.48
C GLN A 31 18.36 15.25 -12.75
N ALA A 32 19.32 14.81 -11.94
CA ALA A 32 19.95 13.50 -12.10
C ALA A 32 18.97 12.36 -11.82
N HIS A 33 18.04 12.55 -10.88
CA HIS A 33 16.96 11.63 -10.59
C HIS A 33 15.96 11.56 -11.74
N ILE A 34 15.54 12.72 -12.29
CA ILE A 34 14.68 12.76 -13.48
C ILE A 34 15.36 12.05 -14.66
N SER A 35 16.65 12.29 -14.89
CA SER A 35 17.42 11.60 -15.92
C SER A 35 17.44 10.08 -15.71
N ARG A 36 17.66 9.60 -14.47
CA ARG A 36 17.63 8.17 -14.15
C ARG A 36 16.25 7.54 -14.34
N LEU A 37 15.17 8.29 -14.06
CA LEU A 37 13.79 7.86 -14.31
C LEU A 37 13.55 7.70 -15.81
N GLU A 38 13.91 8.69 -16.62
CA GLU A 38 13.77 8.64 -18.09
C GLU A 38 14.65 7.57 -18.74
N ALA A 39 15.78 7.21 -18.12
CA ALA A 39 16.62 6.10 -18.54
C ALA A 39 16.12 4.72 -18.08
N ALA A 40 14.97 4.65 -17.37
CA ALA A 40 14.43 3.44 -16.76
C ALA A 40 15.41 2.71 -15.81
N THR A 41 16.35 3.44 -15.21
CA THR A 41 17.36 2.90 -14.29
C THR A 41 16.89 2.89 -12.83
N THR A 42 15.90 3.73 -12.51
CA THR A 42 15.22 3.75 -11.22
C THR A 42 13.70 3.72 -11.41
N THR A 43 12.96 3.42 -10.34
CA THR A 43 11.50 3.43 -10.30
C THR A 43 11.04 4.56 -9.38
N PRO A 44 10.03 5.36 -9.77
CA PRO A 44 9.47 6.38 -8.87
C PRO A 44 8.65 5.73 -7.75
N THR A 45 8.47 6.45 -6.64
CA THR A 45 7.41 6.14 -5.69
C THR A 45 6.04 6.55 -6.26
N ILE A 46 4.95 6.15 -5.60
CA ILE A 46 3.60 6.61 -5.97
C ILE A 46 3.49 8.13 -5.78
N ASP A 47 4.01 8.66 -4.66
CA ASP A 47 3.99 10.09 -4.36
C ASP A 47 4.75 10.90 -5.42
N LEU A 48 5.97 10.48 -5.76
CA LEU A 48 6.75 11.14 -6.81
C LEU A 48 6.05 11.06 -8.17
N SER A 49 5.35 9.97 -8.46
CA SER A 49 4.55 9.86 -9.69
C SER A 49 3.40 10.85 -9.72
N ALA A 50 2.76 11.09 -8.58
CA ALA A 50 1.71 12.09 -8.46
C ALA A 50 2.27 13.51 -8.63
N ASP A 51 3.38 13.82 -7.97
CA ASP A 51 4.05 15.13 -8.07
C ASP A 51 4.49 15.45 -9.50
N LEU A 52 5.09 14.47 -10.19
CA LEU A 52 5.48 14.62 -11.60
C LEU A 52 4.27 14.77 -12.52
N ALA A 53 3.17 14.04 -12.27
CA ALA A 53 1.94 14.21 -13.03
C ALA A 53 1.42 15.65 -12.91
N HIS A 54 1.36 16.19 -11.69
CA HIS A 54 0.93 17.57 -11.47
C HIS A 54 1.85 18.59 -12.12
N ALA A 55 3.17 18.41 -12.03
CA ALA A 55 4.15 19.27 -12.70
C ALA A 55 4.00 19.26 -14.23
N LEU A 56 3.48 18.18 -14.80
CA LEU A 56 3.18 18.03 -16.23
C LEU A 56 1.75 18.45 -16.60
N GLY A 57 0.97 18.99 -15.66
CA GLY A 57 -0.41 19.44 -15.87
C GLY A 57 -1.43 18.31 -15.99
N LEU A 58 -1.16 17.15 -15.39
CA LEU A 58 -1.99 15.95 -15.41
C LEU A 58 -2.44 15.57 -14.00
N THR A 59 -3.47 14.73 -13.92
CA THR A 59 -3.75 13.97 -12.70
C THR A 59 -2.84 12.72 -12.65
N PRO A 60 -2.57 12.15 -11.45
CA PRO A 60 -1.80 10.91 -11.33
C PRO A 60 -2.42 9.75 -12.12
N LEU A 61 -3.76 9.65 -12.13
CA LEU A 61 -4.48 8.62 -12.89
C LEU A 61 -4.29 8.78 -14.40
N SER A 62 -4.30 10.02 -14.91
CA SER A 62 -4.04 10.29 -16.34
C SER A 62 -2.64 9.86 -16.74
N LEU A 63 -1.62 10.14 -15.92
CA LEU A 63 -0.25 9.66 -16.16
C LEU A 63 -0.22 8.12 -16.17
N LEU A 64 -0.76 7.47 -15.14
CA LEU A 64 -0.74 6.01 -15.04
C LEU A 64 -1.51 5.32 -16.17
N THR A 65 -2.57 5.93 -16.67
CA THR A 65 -3.30 5.44 -17.86
C THR A 65 -2.42 5.47 -19.10
N LEU A 66 -1.65 6.55 -19.31
CA LEU A 66 -0.71 6.64 -20.43
C LEU A 66 0.44 5.62 -20.29
N VAL A 67 0.91 5.39 -19.07
CA VAL A 67 1.93 4.38 -18.77
C VAL A 67 1.43 2.97 -19.07
N ALA A 68 0.23 2.62 -18.60
CA ALA A 68 -0.40 1.32 -18.90
C ALA A 68 -0.63 1.13 -20.40
N ALA A 69 -1.14 2.17 -21.08
CA ALA A 69 -1.32 2.15 -22.53
C ALA A 69 0.00 1.92 -23.28
N ALA A 70 1.08 2.58 -22.87
CA ALA A 70 2.40 2.38 -23.45
C ALA A 70 2.97 0.97 -23.16
N ASP A 71 2.75 0.41 -21.97
CA ASP A 71 3.25 -0.92 -21.63
C ASP A 71 2.55 -2.04 -22.42
N GLU A 72 1.24 -1.89 -22.61
CA GLU A 72 0.36 -2.83 -23.31
C GLU A 72 0.32 -2.62 -24.83
N GLY A 73 0.90 -1.53 -25.33
CA GLY A 73 0.81 -1.17 -26.75
C GLY A 73 -0.61 -0.79 -27.19
N LYS A 74 -1.42 -0.26 -26.26
CA LYS A 74 -2.81 0.14 -26.46
C LYS A 74 -2.95 1.66 -26.51
N THR A 75 -4.15 2.12 -26.86
CA THR A 75 -4.50 3.53 -26.69
C THR A 75 -4.98 3.79 -25.26
N ALA A 76 -4.81 5.02 -24.76
CA ALA A 76 -5.36 5.43 -23.47
C ALA A 76 -6.87 5.19 -23.37
N ARG A 77 -7.61 5.36 -24.49
CA ARG A 77 -9.04 5.06 -24.56
C ARG A 77 -9.35 3.59 -24.32
N SER A 78 -8.57 2.67 -24.89
CA SER A 78 -8.75 1.22 -24.69
C SER A 78 -8.56 0.86 -23.23
N VAL A 79 -7.46 1.32 -22.63
CA VAL A 79 -7.13 1.05 -21.23
C VAL A 79 -8.23 1.56 -20.30
N LEU A 80 -8.69 2.80 -20.48
CA LEU A 80 -9.78 3.35 -19.65
C LEU A 80 -11.07 2.56 -19.76
N ASN A 81 -11.45 2.14 -20.97
CA ASN A 81 -12.66 1.34 -21.18
C ASN A 81 -12.54 -0.05 -20.53
N GLU A 82 -11.38 -0.68 -20.67
CA GLU A 82 -11.10 -1.99 -20.08
C GLU A 82 -11.10 -1.93 -18.54
N SER A 83 -10.43 -0.93 -17.96
CA SER A 83 -10.45 -0.68 -16.51
C SER A 83 -11.86 -0.38 -15.99
N MET A 84 -12.66 0.40 -16.73
CA MET A 84 -14.06 0.64 -16.36
C MET A 84 -14.86 -0.68 -16.31
N ILE A 85 -14.73 -1.53 -17.33
CA ILE A 85 -15.39 -2.83 -17.37
C ILE A 85 -14.92 -3.75 -16.22
N GLU A 86 -13.63 -3.74 -15.90
CA GLU A 86 -13.09 -4.52 -14.78
C GLU A 86 -13.68 -4.07 -13.44
N LEU A 87 -13.70 -2.77 -13.17
CA LEU A 87 -14.27 -2.21 -11.94
C LEU A 87 -15.78 -2.43 -11.85
N MET A 88 -16.51 -2.36 -12.97
CA MET A 88 -17.92 -2.75 -13.05
C MET A 88 -18.14 -4.21 -12.64
N ARG A 89 -17.32 -5.13 -13.16
CA ARG A 89 -17.44 -6.58 -12.84
C ARG A 89 -17.08 -6.87 -11.39
N LEU A 90 -16.13 -6.12 -10.83
CA LEU A 90 -15.78 -6.22 -9.42
C LEU A 90 -16.87 -5.65 -8.51
N GLY A 91 -17.76 -4.80 -9.04
CA GLY A 91 -18.89 -4.23 -8.30
C GLY A 91 -18.52 -3.03 -7.41
N VAL A 92 -17.37 -2.40 -7.65
CA VAL A 92 -16.76 -1.41 -6.73
C VAL A 92 -16.82 0.03 -7.24
N LEU A 93 -17.46 0.28 -8.40
CA LEU A 93 -17.47 1.62 -9.01
C LEU A 93 -18.03 2.72 -8.10
N ASP A 94 -19.05 2.37 -7.33
CA ASP A 94 -19.75 3.29 -6.42
C ASP A 94 -19.46 2.97 -4.94
N GLU A 95 -18.53 2.05 -4.67
CA GLU A 95 -18.19 1.63 -3.31
C GLU A 95 -17.20 2.62 -2.67
N ALA A 96 -17.48 3.02 -1.42
CA ALA A 96 -16.56 3.82 -0.64
C ALA A 96 -15.35 2.97 -0.21
N LEU A 97 -14.18 3.25 -0.78
CA LEU A 97 -12.95 2.56 -0.41
C LEU A 97 -12.47 2.97 0.99
N PRO A 98 -11.85 2.05 1.75
CA PRO A 98 -11.31 2.36 3.06
C PRO A 98 -10.15 3.37 2.96
N ALA A 99 -10.19 4.42 3.77
CA ALA A 99 -9.13 5.43 3.84
C ALA A 99 -7.84 4.93 4.53
N GLU A 100 -7.98 3.93 5.40
CA GLU A 100 -6.87 3.31 6.11
C GLU A 100 -6.94 1.78 5.99
N PRO A 101 -5.78 1.09 6.00
CA PRO A 101 -5.76 -0.36 6.10
C PRO A 101 -6.49 -0.82 7.35
N GLN A 102 -7.43 -1.75 7.19
CA GLN A 102 -8.11 -2.34 8.33
C GLN A 102 -7.12 -3.16 9.16
N LYS A 103 -7.18 -3.01 10.48
CA LYS A 103 -6.44 -3.88 11.40
C LYS A 103 -7.05 -5.27 11.35
N ILE A 104 -6.50 -6.15 10.52
CA ILE A 104 -6.90 -7.55 10.48
C ILE A 104 -6.46 -8.20 11.78
N ILE A 105 -7.43 -8.54 12.63
CA ILE A 105 -7.18 -9.34 13.82
C ILE A 105 -7.06 -10.79 13.37
N THR A 106 -5.87 -11.36 13.48
CA THR A 106 -5.67 -12.77 13.13
C THR A 106 -6.32 -13.68 14.18
N PRO A 107 -6.76 -14.89 13.82
CA PRO A 107 -7.30 -15.86 14.78
C PRO A 107 -6.33 -16.13 15.96
N GLN A 108 -5.02 -16.07 15.69
CA GLN A 108 -4.00 -16.20 16.72
C GLN A 108 -4.00 -15.02 17.71
N ARG A 109 -4.25 -13.79 17.26
CA ARG A 109 -4.38 -12.61 18.15
C ARG A 109 -5.67 -12.65 18.95
N ILE A 110 -6.77 -13.14 18.37
CA ILE A 110 -8.03 -13.38 19.09
C ILE A 110 -7.78 -14.40 20.21
N ALA A 111 -7.23 -15.57 19.87
CA ALA A 111 -6.93 -16.61 20.84
C ALA A 111 -5.86 -16.22 21.87
N ALA A 112 -4.99 -15.25 21.58
CA ALA A 112 -4.05 -14.69 22.54
C ALA A 112 -4.73 -13.71 23.50
N ALA A 113 -5.64 -12.87 23.00
CA ALA A 113 -6.44 -11.96 23.79
C ALA A 113 -7.38 -12.71 24.73
N GLU A 114 -8.09 -13.73 24.24
CA GLU A 114 -8.96 -14.59 25.05
C GLU A 114 -8.20 -15.28 26.19
N ARG A 115 -6.99 -15.81 25.91
CA ARG A 115 -6.14 -16.41 26.95
C ARG A 115 -5.66 -15.38 27.98
N LEU A 116 -5.31 -14.17 27.54
CA LEU A 116 -4.92 -13.09 28.44
C LEU A 116 -6.09 -12.71 29.36
N GLU A 117 -7.28 -12.54 28.80
CA GLU A 117 -8.49 -12.21 29.55
C GLU A 117 -8.84 -13.30 30.57
N ALA A 118 -8.78 -14.57 30.16
CA ALA A 118 -9.00 -15.71 31.07
C ALA A 118 -7.99 -15.76 32.23
N VAL A 119 -6.69 -15.52 31.96
CA VAL A 119 -5.65 -15.44 32.99
C VAL A 119 -5.90 -14.25 33.94
N ARG A 120 -6.26 -13.08 33.39
CA ARG A 120 -6.57 -11.87 34.17
C ARG A 120 -7.77 -12.07 35.09
N LYS A 121 -8.84 -12.70 34.59
CA LYS A 121 -10.04 -13.01 35.37
C LYS A 121 -9.72 -13.89 36.58
N LEU A 122 -9.03 -15.02 36.36
CA LEU A 122 -8.66 -15.92 37.46
C LEU A 122 -7.65 -15.29 38.43
N LYS A 123 -6.74 -14.44 37.95
CA LYS A 123 -5.85 -13.64 38.81
C LYS A 123 -6.64 -12.69 39.70
N ALA A 124 -7.67 -12.03 39.17
CA ALA A 124 -8.55 -11.13 39.92
C ALA A 124 -9.41 -11.87 40.96
N GLU A 125 -9.76 -13.13 40.68
CA GLU A 125 -10.44 -14.03 41.63
C GLU A 125 -9.50 -14.54 42.75
N GLY A 126 -8.22 -14.16 42.73
CA GLY A 126 -7.24 -14.45 43.78
C GLY A 126 -6.49 -15.77 43.61
N LEU A 127 -6.66 -16.47 42.48
CA LEU A 127 -5.94 -17.71 42.20
C LEU A 127 -4.44 -17.45 42.01
N SER A 128 -3.61 -18.38 42.44
CA SER A 128 -2.17 -18.39 42.17
C SER A 128 -1.87 -18.82 40.72
N GLN A 129 -0.70 -18.48 40.19
CA GLN A 129 -0.27 -18.90 38.85
C GLN A 129 -0.35 -20.42 38.64
N ALA A 130 -0.06 -21.22 39.67
CA ALA A 130 -0.11 -22.68 39.60
C ALA A 130 -1.55 -23.24 39.53
N GLU A 131 -2.52 -22.52 40.10
CA GLU A 131 -3.94 -22.85 39.98
C GLU A 131 -4.48 -22.43 38.62
N VAL A 132 -4.08 -21.25 38.12
CA VAL A 132 -4.45 -20.79 36.77
C VAL A 132 -3.90 -21.69 35.66
N CYS A 133 -2.66 -22.20 35.80
CA CYS A 133 -2.12 -23.20 34.85
C CYS A 133 -2.98 -24.46 34.80
N ARG A 134 -3.48 -24.94 35.96
CA ARG A 134 -4.34 -26.12 36.04
C ARG A 134 -5.74 -25.84 35.53
N HIS A 135 -6.31 -24.67 35.83
CA HIS A 135 -7.65 -24.28 35.43
C HIS A 135 -7.80 -24.02 33.92
N LEU A 136 -6.79 -23.42 33.30
CA LEU A 136 -6.83 -23.07 31.87
C LEU A 136 -6.11 -24.08 30.97
N GLU A 137 -5.53 -25.14 31.55
CA GLU A 137 -4.66 -26.12 30.86
C GLU A 137 -3.54 -25.45 30.05
N LEU A 138 -3.00 -24.34 30.57
CA LEU A 138 -1.95 -23.57 29.92
C LEU A 138 -0.57 -23.89 30.51
N PRO A 139 0.49 -23.96 29.68
CA PRO A 139 1.85 -24.08 30.17
C PRO A 139 2.22 -22.92 31.11
N ARG A 140 3.06 -23.21 32.11
CA ARG A 140 3.52 -22.21 33.10
C ARG A 140 4.24 -21.02 32.47
N SER A 141 4.93 -21.24 31.35
CA SER A 141 5.56 -20.19 30.55
C SER A 141 4.54 -19.23 29.92
N THR A 142 3.42 -19.75 29.43
CA THR A 142 2.33 -18.97 28.83
C THR A 142 1.60 -18.16 29.90
N VAL A 143 1.23 -18.79 31.02
CA VAL A 143 0.58 -18.08 32.14
C VAL A 143 1.51 -17.04 32.73
N GLY A 144 2.78 -17.37 32.99
CA GLY A 144 3.76 -16.44 33.53
C GLY A 144 3.97 -15.22 32.62
N ARG A 145 4.05 -15.41 31.29
CA ARG A 145 4.12 -14.30 30.34
C ARG A 145 2.88 -13.42 30.42
N LEU A 146 1.68 -14.00 30.40
CA LEU A 146 0.41 -13.25 30.42
C LEU A 146 0.11 -12.62 31.79
N TRP A 147 0.72 -13.11 32.87
CA TRP A 147 0.52 -12.64 34.24
C TRP A 147 1.04 -11.21 34.50
N HIS A 148 2.06 -10.82 33.74
CA HIS A 148 2.78 -9.55 33.86
C HIS A 148 2.49 -8.59 32.71
N VAL A 149 1.59 -8.95 31.79
CA VAL A 149 1.09 -8.02 30.78
C VAL A 149 0.00 -7.17 31.45
N ASP A 150 0.42 -6.08 32.07
CA ASP A 150 -0.46 -5.01 32.50
C ASP A 150 -0.85 -4.15 31.27
N ASP A 151 -1.97 -3.41 31.36
CA ASP A 151 -2.49 -2.56 30.27
C ASP A 151 -1.52 -1.45 29.84
#